data_AF-A0A925BBI8-F1
#
_entry.id   AF-A0A925BBI8-F1
#
_cell.length_a   1.000
_cell.length_b   1.000
_cell.length_c   1.000
_cell.angle_alpha   90.00
_cell.angle_beta   90.00
_cell.angle_gamma   90.00
#
_symmetry.space_group_name_H-M   'P 1'
#
loop_
_entity.id
_entity.type
_entity.pdbx_description
1 polymer ?
#
loop_
_entity_poly.entity_id
_entity_poly.type
_entity_poly.pdbx_seq_one_letter_code
_entity_poly.pdbx_strand_id
1 'polypeptide(L)'
;MMIISDGSSERPSLQSMLGGPFFQFLTVATTISLAAGAIGTLWLLASLIFGNYGEFASVSKTAQAAALSNISLAQTLMTWGFGLGALLCAIVYFGEEVLGYALLIGALLIGFGIPSGFQQFGGEAYAATKSVALNRVYDAFSAGVRLPALIGGLFICYDVVQRLIRTVRERPTVKVEKMTYGTGAKQENTERPARTSPLGKCWEGPFCRDFIRPHCPIFLKRQACWQQKRGCYCEEDIVSQAAAKVTGQSLPMAGGSSRFANMTGAANNDMNATPDPLSSGFQMIGVGAAAPSGMGGMTPPPPTLSNAPRRMELSAGQKRERCRNCVIYNEHQREKYQLLLPVVLIGTVLLCGYVAMQFQTNATAVVSGIEMIVNRFSFLPGNDKVTVGNSSSTVAWFFIGAATIVIMSKTLQLLEWCIFKIKI
;
A
#
# COMPACT_ATOMS: atom_id res chain seq x y z
N MET A 1 -3.23 -6.91 -14.97
CA MET A 1 -2.04 -6.62 -14.15
C MET A 1 -1.20 -7.89 -14.14
N MET A 2 -0.33 -8.05 -15.14
CA MET A 2 0.64 -9.16 -15.18
C MET A 2 1.65 -8.87 -14.09
N ILE A 3 1.67 -9.68 -13.03
CA ILE A 3 2.74 -9.65 -12.05
C ILE A 3 3.93 -10.28 -12.76
N ILE A 4 4.76 -9.43 -13.38
CA ILE A 4 6.08 -9.82 -13.84
C ILE A 4 6.80 -10.28 -12.59
N SER A 5 7.03 -11.59 -12.49
CA SER A 5 7.94 -12.19 -11.52
C SER A 5 9.33 -11.72 -11.89
N ASP A 6 9.66 -10.47 -11.55
CA ASP A 6 11.01 -9.95 -11.62
C ASP A 6 11.91 -10.96 -10.92
N GLY A 7 13.00 -11.33 -11.57
CA GLY A 7 14.02 -12.21 -11.03
C GLY A 7 14.58 -11.62 -9.74
N SER A 8 13.87 -11.85 -8.64
CA SER A 8 14.32 -11.60 -7.29
C SER A 8 15.63 -12.36 -7.20
N SER A 9 16.73 -11.63 -7.05
CA SER A 9 18.01 -12.24 -6.72
C SER A 9 17.72 -13.22 -5.60
N GLU A 10 17.82 -14.53 -5.89
CA GLU A 10 17.56 -15.57 -4.90
C GLU A 10 18.51 -15.26 -3.76
N ARG A 11 17.97 -14.70 -2.67
CA ARG A 11 18.75 -14.49 -1.47
C ARG A 11 19.28 -15.87 -1.13
N PRO A 12 20.60 -16.03 -0.94
CA PRO A 12 21.16 -17.34 -0.65
C PRO A 12 20.34 -17.93 0.49
N SER A 13 19.61 -19.01 0.17
CA SER A 13 18.65 -19.57 1.10
C SER A 13 19.41 -19.88 2.39
N LEU A 14 18.80 -19.58 3.54
CA LEU A 14 19.41 -19.86 4.84
C LEU A 14 19.84 -21.34 4.96
N GLN A 15 19.14 -22.23 4.23
CA GLN A 15 19.49 -23.62 4.02
C GLN A 15 20.91 -23.83 3.46
N SER A 16 21.36 -23.01 2.51
CA SER A 16 22.72 -23.07 1.96
C SER A 16 23.79 -22.56 2.94
N MET A 17 23.43 -21.66 3.86
CA MET A 17 24.38 -21.08 4.82
C MET A 17 24.56 -21.94 6.06
N LEU A 18 23.49 -22.55 6.56
CA LEU A 18 23.48 -23.31 7.81
C LEU A 18 23.78 -24.81 7.63
N GLY A 19 23.74 -25.32 6.39
CA GLY A 19 23.86 -26.74 6.11
C GLY A 19 22.56 -27.51 6.38
N GLY A 20 22.31 -28.56 5.59
CA GLY A 20 21.06 -29.33 5.62
C GLY A 20 20.68 -29.89 7.00
N PRO A 21 21.59 -30.58 7.73
CA PRO A 21 21.25 -31.20 9.01
C PRO A 21 20.87 -30.20 10.10
N PHE A 22 21.56 -29.06 10.16
CA PHE A 22 21.29 -28.04 11.17
C PHE A 22 19.94 -27.34 10.94
N PHE A 23 19.60 -27.06 9.67
CA PHE A 23 18.30 -26.50 9.32
C PHE A 23 17.14 -27.45 9.68
N GLN A 24 17.31 -28.76 9.45
CA GLN A 24 16.34 -29.77 9.86
C GLN A 24 16.18 -29.81 11.39
N PHE A 25 17.28 -29.76 12.14
CA PHE A 25 17.25 -29.70 13.60
C PHE A 25 16.46 -28.49 14.10
N LEU A 26 16.72 -27.28 13.56
CA LEU A 26 15.99 -26.07 13.94
C LEU A 26 14.49 -26.18 13.62
N THR A 27 14.13 -26.77 12.49
CA THR A 27 12.72 -26.95 12.09
C THR A 27 11.98 -27.91 13.04
N VAL A 28 12.63 -29.01 13.41
CA VAL A 28 12.08 -29.95 14.41
C VAL A 28 11.95 -29.28 15.77
N ALA A 29 12.99 -28.56 16.24
CA ALA A 29 12.96 -27.83 17.49
C ALA A 29 11.85 -26.76 17.51
N THR A 30 11.63 -26.07 16.39
CA THR A 30 10.53 -25.11 16.21
C THR A 30 9.18 -25.80 16.40
N THR A 31 8.99 -26.94 15.72
CA THR A 31 7.74 -27.71 15.77
C THR A 31 7.44 -28.20 17.19
N ILE A 32 8.43 -28.75 17.88
CA ILE A 32 8.30 -29.21 19.27
C ILE A 32 7.93 -28.04 20.20
N SER A 33 8.59 -26.89 20.03
CA SER A 33 8.33 -25.70 20.86
C SER A 33 6.90 -25.18 20.65
N LEU A 34 6.45 -25.07 19.39
CA LEU A 34 5.09 -24.65 19.07
C LEU A 34 4.05 -25.65 19.58
N ALA A 35 4.32 -26.96 19.49
CA ALA A 35 3.46 -28.00 20.02
C ALA A 35 3.34 -27.90 21.56
N ALA A 36 4.44 -27.66 22.27
CA ALA A 36 4.42 -27.41 23.72
C ALA A 36 3.56 -26.16 24.05
N GLY A 37 3.71 -25.09 23.28
CA GLY A 37 2.89 -23.88 23.39
C GLY A 37 1.39 -24.16 23.22
N ALA A 38 1.04 -24.94 22.19
CA ALA A 38 -0.33 -25.37 21.90
C ALA A 38 -0.91 -26.25 23.01
N ILE A 39 -0.12 -27.20 23.55
CA ILE A 39 -0.54 -28.05 24.68
C ILE A 39 -0.85 -27.19 25.91
N GLY A 40 0.02 -26.22 26.25
CA GLY A 40 -0.22 -25.30 27.35
C GLY A 40 -1.50 -24.47 27.15
N THR A 41 -1.74 -24.02 25.92
CA THR A 41 -2.95 -23.28 25.52
C THR A 41 -4.21 -24.14 25.70
N LEU A 42 -4.20 -25.36 25.18
CA LEU A 42 -5.31 -26.30 25.29
C LEU A 42 -5.58 -26.69 26.75
N TRP A 43 -4.54 -26.82 27.58
CA TRP A 43 -4.70 -27.06 29.01
C TRP A 43 -5.38 -25.88 29.71
N LEU A 44 -4.95 -24.64 29.45
CA LEU A 44 -5.63 -23.46 30.01
C LEU A 44 -7.07 -23.34 29.53
N LEU A 45 -7.35 -23.63 28.26
CA LEU A 45 -8.70 -23.67 27.69
C LEU A 45 -9.58 -24.73 28.37
N ALA A 46 -9.06 -25.96 28.51
CA ALA A 46 -9.76 -27.02 29.22
C ALA A 46 -10.05 -26.61 30.67
N SER A 47 -9.12 -25.91 31.30
CA SER A 47 -9.31 -25.41 32.67
C SER A 47 -10.39 -24.32 32.73
N LEU A 48 -10.48 -23.42 31.73
CA LEU A 48 -11.60 -22.44 31.62
C LEU A 48 -12.96 -23.10 31.43
N ILE A 49 -13.03 -24.15 30.62
CA ILE A 49 -14.30 -24.81 30.30
C ILE A 49 -14.76 -25.71 31.46
N PHE A 50 -13.85 -26.48 32.06
CA PHE A 50 -14.19 -27.53 33.04
C PHE A 50 -13.87 -27.18 34.49
N GLY A 51 -13.14 -26.09 34.77
CA GLY A 51 -12.60 -25.79 36.09
C GLY A 51 -13.58 -25.28 37.15
N ASN A 52 -14.85 -25.05 36.80
CA ASN A 52 -15.90 -24.43 37.65
C ASN A 52 -15.37 -23.33 38.59
N TYR A 53 -14.71 -22.32 38.02
CA TYR A 53 -14.05 -21.28 38.81
C TYR A 53 -14.99 -20.37 39.61
N GLY A 54 -16.31 -20.45 39.38
CA GLY A 54 -17.32 -19.74 40.18
C GLY A 54 -17.38 -20.22 41.63
N GLU A 55 -17.09 -21.51 41.85
CA GLU A 55 -17.07 -22.13 43.19
C GLU A 55 -15.65 -22.22 43.78
N PHE A 56 -14.66 -21.56 43.16
CA PHE A 56 -13.27 -21.71 43.58
C PHE A 56 -13.05 -21.34 45.06
N ALA A 57 -13.82 -20.37 45.58
CA ALA A 57 -13.76 -19.94 46.97
C ALA A 57 -14.28 -20.99 47.97
N SER A 58 -15.21 -21.87 47.57
CA SER A 58 -15.76 -22.93 48.43
C SER A 58 -14.93 -24.22 48.40
N VAL A 59 -13.97 -24.35 47.49
CA VAL A 59 -13.05 -25.49 47.41
C VAL A 59 -12.04 -25.46 48.56
N SER A 60 -11.58 -26.63 49.01
CA SER A 60 -10.56 -26.73 50.07
C SER A 60 -9.25 -26.02 49.68
N LYS A 61 -8.55 -25.42 50.67
CA LYS A 61 -7.30 -24.69 50.44
C LYS A 61 -6.22 -25.52 49.74
N THR A 62 -6.18 -26.84 50.01
CA THR A 62 -5.23 -27.76 49.38
C THR A 62 -5.53 -27.95 47.89
N ALA A 63 -6.81 -28.11 47.53
CA ALA A 63 -7.22 -28.21 46.12
C ALA A 63 -7.06 -26.88 45.36
N GLN A 64 -7.30 -25.74 46.02
CA GLN A 64 -7.00 -24.42 45.45
C GLN A 64 -5.51 -24.27 45.11
N ALA A 65 -4.61 -24.66 46.03
CA ALA A 65 -3.17 -24.60 45.80
C ALA A 65 -2.74 -25.51 44.64
N ALA A 66 -3.28 -26.73 44.55
CA ALA A 66 -3.01 -27.65 43.45
C ALA A 66 -3.49 -27.08 42.09
N ALA A 67 -4.68 -26.49 42.05
CA ALA A 67 -5.21 -25.87 40.84
C ALA A 67 -4.33 -24.69 40.36
N LEU A 68 -3.92 -23.81 41.27
CA LEU A 68 -3.01 -22.70 40.94
C LEU A 68 -1.64 -23.19 40.46
N SER A 69 -1.11 -24.26 41.06
CA SER A 69 0.13 -24.90 40.61
C SER A 69 0.00 -25.41 39.17
N ASN A 70 -1.09 -26.12 38.85
CA ASN A 70 -1.34 -26.61 37.49
C ASN A 70 -1.48 -25.48 36.47
N ILE A 71 -2.18 -24.39 36.82
CA ILE A 71 -2.29 -23.20 35.97
C ILE A 71 -0.90 -22.59 35.72
N SER A 72 -0.05 -22.52 36.75
CA SER A 72 1.31 -21.96 36.61
C SER A 72 2.21 -22.83 35.72
N LEU A 73 2.07 -24.16 35.77
CA LEU A 73 2.78 -25.08 34.88
C LEU A 73 2.32 -24.90 33.44
N ALA A 74 1.00 -24.84 33.20
CA ALA A 74 0.44 -24.61 31.88
C ALA A 74 0.87 -23.24 31.31
N GLN A 75 0.88 -22.19 32.14
CA GLN A 75 1.43 -20.87 31.79
C GLN A 75 2.90 -20.97 31.37
N THR A 76 3.72 -21.67 32.15
CA THR A 76 5.17 -21.82 31.88
C THR A 76 5.39 -22.56 30.56
N LEU A 77 4.67 -23.66 30.35
CA LEU A 77 4.73 -24.44 29.11
C LEU A 77 4.31 -23.60 27.90
N MET A 78 3.23 -22.83 28.01
CA MET A 78 2.76 -21.95 26.95
C MET A 78 3.75 -20.83 26.64
N THR A 79 4.27 -20.16 27.68
CA THR A 79 5.18 -19.01 27.54
C THR A 79 6.51 -19.42 26.90
N TRP A 80 7.12 -20.51 27.39
CA TRP A 80 8.36 -21.01 26.80
C TRP A 80 8.14 -21.65 25.44
N GLY A 81 7.04 -22.40 25.26
CA GLY A 81 6.72 -23.03 23.98
C GLY A 81 6.56 -22.01 22.85
N PHE A 82 5.70 -21.00 23.04
CA PHE A 82 5.53 -19.95 22.04
C PHE A 82 6.70 -18.98 21.98
N GLY A 83 7.33 -18.63 23.10
CA GLY A 83 8.51 -17.75 23.11
C GLY A 83 9.69 -18.35 22.34
N LEU A 84 10.06 -19.60 22.66
CA LEU A 84 11.13 -20.31 21.97
C LEU A 84 10.73 -20.65 20.54
N GLY A 85 9.48 -21.07 20.31
CA GLY A 85 8.97 -21.34 18.97
C GLY A 85 9.01 -20.11 18.06
N ALA A 86 8.61 -18.94 18.55
CA ALA A 86 8.69 -17.69 17.80
C ALA A 86 10.14 -17.27 17.51
N LEU A 87 11.06 -17.46 18.45
CA LEU A 87 12.48 -17.20 18.25
C LEU A 87 13.09 -18.14 17.19
N LEU A 88 12.79 -19.44 17.25
CA LEU A 88 13.28 -20.40 16.28
C LEU A 88 12.65 -20.16 14.89
N CYS A 89 11.35 -19.83 14.82
CA CYS A 89 10.70 -19.37 13.59
C CYS A 89 11.41 -18.15 13.00
N ALA A 90 11.77 -17.17 13.84
CA ALA A 90 12.51 -15.98 13.40
C ALA A 90 13.88 -16.30 12.82
N ILE A 91 14.56 -17.35 13.30
CA ILE A 91 15.84 -17.82 12.77
C ILE A 91 15.64 -18.59 11.45
N VAL A 92 14.69 -19.53 11.42
CA VAL A 92 14.46 -20.43 10.28
C VAL A 92 13.90 -19.66 9.08
N TYR A 93 12.93 -18.77 9.32
CA TYR A 93 12.22 -18.01 8.29
C TYR A 93 12.69 -16.56 8.21
N PHE A 94 13.95 -16.29 8.58
CA PHE A 94 14.50 -14.95 8.49
C PHE A 94 14.48 -14.45 7.04
N GLY A 95 13.77 -13.35 6.79
CA GLY A 95 13.63 -12.74 5.48
C GLY A 95 12.28 -13.00 4.79
N GLU A 96 11.46 -13.90 5.33
CA GLU A 96 10.07 -14.05 4.90
C GLU A 96 9.24 -12.89 5.43
N GLU A 97 8.65 -12.10 4.53
CA GLU A 97 7.85 -10.92 4.90
C GLU A 97 6.59 -11.30 5.67
N VAL A 98 6.05 -12.51 5.44
CA VAL A 98 4.80 -13.00 6.03
C VAL A 98 4.96 -13.35 7.52
N LEU A 99 6.17 -13.68 7.97
CA LEU A 99 6.42 -14.22 9.31
C LEU A 99 5.99 -13.25 10.43
N GLY A 100 6.40 -11.98 10.32
CA GLY A 100 6.09 -10.97 11.33
C GLY A 100 4.58 -10.78 11.52
N TYR A 101 3.83 -10.75 10.42
CA TYR A 101 2.37 -10.65 10.44
C TYR A 101 1.71 -11.90 11.02
N ALA A 102 2.17 -13.10 10.64
CA ALA A 102 1.63 -14.36 11.16
C ALA A 102 1.81 -14.48 12.69
N LEU A 103 3.01 -14.15 13.21
CA LEU A 103 3.28 -14.16 14.65
C LEU A 103 2.40 -13.15 15.40
N LEU A 104 2.23 -11.94 14.86
CA LEU A 104 1.44 -10.90 15.51
C LEU A 104 -0.06 -11.24 15.51
N ILE A 105 -0.59 -11.78 14.41
CA ILE A 105 -1.99 -12.26 14.32
C ILE A 105 -2.21 -13.41 15.31
N GLY A 106 -1.31 -14.40 15.33
CA GLY A 106 -1.40 -15.52 16.28
C GLY A 106 -1.36 -15.06 17.74
N ALA A 107 -0.46 -14.14 18.07
CA ALA A 107 -0.36 -13.55 19.39
C ALA A 107 -1.63 -12.78 19.79
N LEU A 108 -2.21 -12.01 18.86
CA LEU A 108 -3.44 -11.27 19.09
C LEU A 108 -4.64 -12.20 19.29
N LEU A 109 -4.78 -13.26 18.49
CA LEU A 109 -5.84 -14.24 18.64
C LEU A 109 -5.77 -14.98 19.98
N ILE A 110 -4.57 -15.43 20.39
CA ILE A 110 -4.40 -16.21 21.62
C ILE A 110 -4.46 -15.32 22.87
N GLY A 111 -3.75 -14.19 22.86
CA GLY A 111 -3.61 -13.35 24.05
C GLY A 111 -4.79 -12.43 24.30
N PHE A 112 -5.48 -11.99 23.25
CA PHE A 112 -6.63 -11.09 23.35
C PHE A 112 -7.93 -11.78 22.94
N GLY A 113 -7.93 -12.50 21.81
CA GLY A 113 -9.13 -13.14 21.27
C GLY A 113 -9.75 -14.17 22.23
N ILE A 114 -8.96 -15.11 22.74
CA ILE A 114 -9.46 -16.16 23.66
C ILE A 114 -10.00 -15.56 24.97
N PRO A 115 -9.23 -14.78 25.77
CA PRO A 115 -9.74 -14.22 27.02
C PRO A 115 -11.00 -13.36 26.82
N SER A 116 -11.00 -12.50 25.79
CA SER A 116 -12.14 -11.63 25.50
C SER A 116 -13.37 -12.42 25.04
N GLY A 117 -13.18 -13.50 24.29
CA GLY A 117 -14.25 -14.41 23.90
C GLY A 117 -14.90 -15.10 25.11
N PHE A 118 -14.10 -15.65 26.03
CA PHE A 118 -14.63 -16.27 27.24
C PHE A 118 -15.34 -15.28 28.17
N GLN A 119 -14.80 -14.07 28.33
CA GLN A 119 -15.49 -13.02 29.09
C GLN A 119 -16.84 -12.66 28.46
N GLN A 120 -16.92 -12.67 27.13
CA GLN A 120 -18.14 -12.33 26.41
C GLN A 120 -19.20 -13.45 26.47
N PHE A 121 -18.83 -14.71 26.25
CA PHE A 121 -19.77 -15.84 26.29
C PHE A 121 -20.15 -16.25 27.71
N GLY A 122 -19.22 -16.09 28.65
CA GLY A 122 -19.39 -16.47 30.04
C GLY A 122 -20.03 -15.39 30.93
N GLY A 123 -20.12 -14.15 30.44
CA GLY A 123 -20.65 -13.02 31.18
C GLY A 123 -19.89 -12.75 32.49
N GLU A 124 -20.60 -12.31 33.52
CA GLU A 124 -19.99 -11.99 34.82
C GLU A 124 -19.28 -13.17 35.48
N ALA A 125 -19.71 -14.41 35.23
CA ALA A 125 -19.09 -15.60 35.82
C ALA A 125 -17.61 -15.77 35.39
N TYR A 126 -17.27 -15.21 34.23
CA TYR A 126 -15.92 -15.23 33.66
C TYR A 126 -15.22 -13.87 33.73
N ALA A 127 -15.70 -12.94 34.57
CA ALA A 127 -14.95 -11.71 34.81
C ALA A 127 -13.69 -12.00 35.63
N ALA A 128 -12.53 -11.50 35.18
CA ALA A 128 -11.22 -11.69 35.81
C ALA A 128 -11.21 -11.39 37.32
N THR A 129 -12.05 -10.46 37.75
CA THR A 129 -12.16 -9.99 39.14
C THR A 129 -12.90 -10.95 40.07
N LYS A 130 -13.65 -11.93 39.55
CA LYS A 130 -14.46 -12.84 40.38
C LYS A 130 -13.63 -13.90 41.10
N SER A 131 -12.55 -14.39 40.51
CA SER A 131 -11.68 -15.38 41.15
C SER A 131 -10.21 -15.18 40.82
N VAL A 132 -9.35 -15.47 41.82
CA VAL A 132 -7.89 -15.39 41.67
C VAL A 132 -7.39 -16.37 40.61
N ALA A 133 -8.01 -17.56 40.51
CA ALA A 133 -7.66 -18.54 39.50
C ALA A 133 -7.94 -18.04 38.08
N LEU A 134 -9.10 -17.42 37.86
CA LEU A 134 -9.45 -16.90 36.54
C LEU A 134 -8.54 -15.73 36.12
N ASN A 135 -8.23 -14.83 37.06
CA ASN A 135 -7.27 -13.76 36.81
C ASN A 135 -5.90 -14.33 36.39
N ARG A 136 -5.42 -15.38 37.09
CA ARG A 136 -4.16 -16.07 36.75
C ARG A 136 -4.19 -16.72 35.37
N VAL A 137 -5.33 -17.28 34.94
CA VAL A 137 -5.47 -17.85 33.60
C VAL A 137 -5.39 -16.76 32.53
N TYR A 138 -6.06 -15.63 32.71
CA TYR A 138 -5.96 -14.50 31.76
C TYR A 138 -4.58 -13.87 31.73
N ASP A 139 -3.95 -13.72 32.90
CA ASP A 139 -2.55 -13.32 32.98
C ASP A 139 -1.64 -14.28 32.22
N ALA A 140 -1.89 -15.59 32.30
CA ALA A 140 -1.14 -16.60 31.57
C ALA A 140 -1.27 -16.43 30.05
N PHE A 141 -2.48 -16.28 29.51
CA PHE A 141 -2.69 -15.98 28.09
C PHE A 141 -1.95 -14.73 27.65
N SER A 142 -2.08 -13.64 28.41
CA SER A 142 -1.41 -12.38 28.09
C SER A 142 0.12 -12.52 28.13
N ALA A 143 0.66 -13.24 29.11
CA ALA A 143 2.10 -13.43 29.31
C ALA A 143 2.71 -14.32 28.22
N GLY A 144 2.01 -15.40 27.86
CA GLY A 144 2.52 -16.38 26.90
C GLY A 144 2.70 -15.82 25.49
N VAL A 145 1.95 -14.78 25.12
CA VAL A 145 2.04 -14.17 23.79
C VAL A 145 2.97 -12.95 23.70
N ARG A 146 3.49 -12.44 24.83
CA ARG A 146 4.31 -11.19 24.81
C ARG A 146 5.56 -11.34 23.96
N LEU A 147 6.26 -12.47 24.09
CA LEU A 147 7.48 -12.74 23.32
C LEU A 147 7.18 -12.88 21.81
N PRO A 148 6.24 -13.74 21.37
CA PRO A 148 5.81 -13.78 19.97
C PRO A 148 5.38 -12.44 19.40
N ALA A 149 4.59 -11.65 20.16
CA ALA A 149 4.14 -10.33 19.74
C ALA A 149 5.31 -9.36 19.57
N LEU A 150 6.27 -9.35 20.51
CA LEU A 150 7.47 -8.52 20.44
C LEU A 150 8.32 -8.88 19.22
N ILE A 151 8.58 -10.18 19.00
CA ILE A 151 9.36 -10.66 17.85
C ILE A 151 8.62 -10.31 16.55
N GLY A 152 7.33 -10.61 16.45
CA GLY A 152 6.53 -10.27 15.27
C GLY A 152 6.51 -8.77 14.97
N GLY A 153 6.35 -7.94 16.01
CA GLY A 153 6.41 -6.48 15.90
C GLY A 153 7.77 -5.97 15.41
N LEU A 154 8.87 -6.51 15.94
CA LEU A 154 10.23 -6.16 15.48
C LEU A 154 10.44 -6.53 14.01
N PHE A 155 9.93 -7.68 13.55
CA PHE A 155 10.00 -8.09 12.15
C PHE A 155 9.18 -7.19 11.23
N ILE A 156 7.99 -6.77 11.63
CA ILE A 156 7.19 -5.80 10.87
C ILE A 156 7.91 -4.46 10.79
N CYS A 157 8.48 -3.97 11.90
CA CYS A 157 9.30 -2.75 11.90
C CYS A 157 10.50 -2.89 10.96
N TYR A 158 11.20 -4.04 11.00
CA TYR A 158 12.31 -4.31 10.10
C TYR A 158 11.86 -4.34 8.63
N ASP A 159 10.75 -5.00 8.29
CA ASP A 159 10.18 -5.03 6.93
C ASP A 159 9.84 -3.61 6.44
N VAL A 160 9.16 -2.82 7.26
CA VAL A 160 8.82 -1.42 6.96
C VAL A 160 10.10 -0.59 6.73
N VAL A 161 11.11 -0.74 7.58
CA VAL A 161 12.40 -0.06 7.42
C VAL A 161 13.13 -0.52 6.16
N GLN A 162 13.14 -1.82 5.86
CA GLN A 162 13.75 -2.35 4.64
C GLN A 162 13.04 -1.85 3.39
N ARG A 163 11.70 -1.80 3.39
CA ARG A 163 10.91 -1.23 2.30
C ARG A 163 11.21 0.26 2.13
N LEU A 164 11.35 1.00 3.22
CA LEU A 164 11.75 2.41 3.18
C LEU A 164 13.18 2.56 2.64
N ILE A 165 14.13 1.75 3.11
CA ILE A 165 15.53 1.76 2.64
C ILE A 165 15.62 1.39 1.16
N ARG A 166 14.91 0.34 0.71
CA ARG A 166 14.85 -0.05 -0.70
C ARG A 166 14.25 1.08 -1.53
N THR A 167 13.14 1.66 -1.10
CA THR A 167 12.53 2.82 -1.78
C THR A 167 13.50 4.01 -1.89
N VAL A 168 14.39 4.19 -0.90
CA VAL A 168 15.38 5.27 -0.90
C VAL A 168 16.67 4.92 -1.69
N ARG A 169 17.16 3.68 -1.59
CA ARG A 169 18.43 3.18 -2.17
C ARG A 169 18.26 2.62 -3.57
N GLU A 170 17.32 1.71 -3.74
CA GLU A 170 16.91 1.17 -5.04
C GLU A 170 15.99 2.21 -5.68
N ARG A 171 16.58 3.36 -6.03
CA ARG A 171 15.97 4.19 -7.07
C ARG A 171 15.90 3.27 -8.28
N PRO A 172 14.70 2.99 -8.82
CA PRO A 172 14.58 2.09 -9.95
C PRO A 172 15.50 2.62 -11.03
N THR A 173 16.62 1.93 -11.25
CA THR A 173 17.36 2.07 -12.48
C THR A 173 16.40 1.49 -13.49
N VAL A 174 15.56 2.36 -14.06
CA VAL A 174 14.78 2.05 -15.25
C VAL A 174 15.84 1.58 -16.21
N LYS A 175 16.00 0.25 -16.34
CA LYS A 175 16.77 -0.33 -17.43
C LYS A 175 16.04 0.20 -18.63
N VAL A 176 16.61 1.23 -19.24
CA VAL A 176 16.09 1.78 -20.48
C VAL A 176 16.22 0.60 -21.41
N GLU A 177 15.11 -0.12 -21.60
CA GLU A 177 14.99 -1.12 -22.64
C GLU A 177 15.52 -0.42 -23.87
N LYS A 178 16.61 -0.95 -24.43
CA LYS A 178 17.34 -0.31 -25.51
C LYS A 178 16.36 -0.16 -26.66
N MET A 179 15.68 0.99 -26.73
CA MET A 179 14.78 1.30 -27.82
C MET A 179 15.68 1.55 -29.03
N THR A 180 15.92 0.50 -29.81
CA THR A 180 16.63 0.56 -31.08
C THR A 180 15.73 1.31 -32.07
N TYR A 181 15.96 2.61 -32.20
CA TYR A 181 15.28 3.43 -33.20
C TYR A 181 15.96 3.25 -34.55
N GLY A 182 15.44 2.35 -35.38
CA GLY A 182 15.83 2.21 -36.77
C GLY A 182 17.26 1.67 -36.99
N THR A 183 17.46 1.06 -38.15
CA THR A 183 18.77 0.58 -38.61
C THR A 183 19.67 1.78 -38.93
N GLY A 184 20.44 2.25 -37.93
CA GLY A 184 21.48 3.28 -38.12
C GLY A 184 21.52 4.39 -37.07
N ALA A 185 20.58 4.46 -36.12
CA ALA A 185 20.72 5.41 -35.02
C ALA A 185 21.87 4.99 -34.09
N LYS A 186 22.83 5.89 -33.90
CA LYS A 186 23.94 5.70 -32.95
C LYS A 186 23.33 5.37 -31.58
N GLN A 187 23.65 4.19 -31.03
CA GLN A 187 23.22 3.84 -29.68
C GLN A 187 23.77 4.91 -28.73
N GLU A 188 22.87 5.70 -28.16
CA GLU A 188 23.22 6.65 -27.13
C GLU A 188 23.51 5.81 -25.87
N ASN A 189 24.75 5.87 -25.37
CA ASN A 189 25.15 5.21 -24.12
C ASN A 189 24.34 5.84 -22.97
N THR A 190 23.14 5.30 -22.78
CA THR A 190 22.18 5.73 -21.76
C THR A 190 22.48 4.98 -20.46
N GLU A 191 23.76 4.80 -20.13
CA GLU A 191 24.20 4.17 -18.88
C GLU A 191 24.12 5.12 -17.68
N ARG A 192 23.57 6.33 -17.86
CA ARG A 192 23.41 7.24 -16.73
C ARG A 192 22.43 6.62 -15.74
N PRO A 193 22.83 6.43 -14.47
CA PRO A 193 21.89 6.01 -13.44
C PRO A 193 20.85 7.11 -13.32
N ALA A 194 19.65 6.86 -13.83
CA ALA A 194 18.54 7.77 -13.74
C ALA A 194 18.27 8.03 -12.25
N ARG A 195 18.60 9.23 -11.77
CA ARG A 195 18.30 9.63 -10.40
C ARG A 195 16.86 10.16 -10.41
N THR A 196 15.91 9.24 -10.27
CA THR A 196 14.55 9.59 -9.89
C THR A 196 14.57 10.04 -8.43
N SER A 197 14.58 11.35 -8.24
CA SER A 197 14.21 11.89 -6.93
C SER A 197 12.81 12.48 -7.07
N PRO A 198 11.98 12.43 -6.01
CA PRO A 198 10.63 12.99 -6.01
C PRO A 198 10.63 14.52 -6.12
N LEU A 199 11.80 15.17 -6.24
CA LEU A 199 12.00 16.58 -6.60
C LEU A 199 13.05 16.75 -7.71
N GLY A 200 13.33 15.67 -8.43
CA GLY A 200 14.38 15.57 -9.43
C GLY A 200 14.10 16.48 -10.61
N LYS A 201 15.18 17.00 -11.17
CA LYS A 201 15.09 17.78 -12.41
C LYS A 201 14.84 16.83 -13.58
N CYS A 202 14.14 17.30 -14.61
CA CYS A 202 13.78 16.44 -15.74
C CYS A 202 14.97 15.82 -16.46
N TRP A 203 16.15 16.44 -16.43
CA TRP A 203 17.39 15.91 -17.02
C TRP A 203 18.11 14.86 -16.17
N GLU A 204 17.69 14.66 -14.92
CA GLU A 204 18.18 13.59 -14.05
C GLU A 204 17.40 12.29 -14.29
N GLY A 205 16.20 12.39 -14.88
CA GLY A 205 15.37 11.27 -15.28
C GLY A 205 15.73 10.68 -16.64
N PRO A 206 15.21 9.47 -16.96
CA PRO A 206 15.54 8.74 -18.18
C PRO A 206 14.92 9.36 -19.45
N PHE A 207 13.95 10.27 -19.28
CA PHE A 207 13.21 10.87 -20.39
C PHE A 207 13.95 12.00 -21.12
N CYS A 208 15.03 12.54 -20.54
CA CYS A 208 15.77 13.64 -21.14
C CYS A 208 16.98 13.14 -21.95
N ARG A 209 16.84 13.18 -23.27
CA ARG A 209 17.87 12.76 -24.23
C ARG A 209 19.02 13.78 -24.32
N ASP A 210 20.26 13.34 -24.51
CA ASP A 210 21.42 14.23 -24.46
C ASP A 210 21.42 15.23 -25.61
N PHE A 211 20.92 14.87 -26.79
CA PHE A 211 20.83 15.81 -27.91
C PHE A 211 19.86 16.98 -27.66
N ILE A 212 18.87 16.82 -26.77
CA ILE A 212 17.91 17.87 -26.43
C ILE A 212 18.51 18.86 -25.41
N ARG A 213 19.41 18.40 -24.52
CA ARG A 213 19.91 19.18 -23.38
C ARG A 213 20.59 20.51 -23.79
N PRO A 214 21.55 20.55 -24.75
CA PRO A 214 22.21 21.79 -25.14
C PRO A 214 21.27 22.85 -25.70
N HIS A 215 20.08 22.44 -26.16
CA HIS A 215 19.11 23.31 -26.81
C HIS A 215 17.86 23.56 -25.96
N CYS A 216 17.71 22.85 -24.84
CA CYS A 216 16.57 22.99 -23.97
C CYS A 216 16.71 24.25 -23.09
N PRO A 217 15.81 25.25 -23.22
CA PRO A 217 15.91 26.50 -22.45
C PRO A 217 15.78 26.26 -20.93
N ILE A 218 15.09 25.18 -20.54
CA ILE A 218 14.87 24.82 -19.14
C ILE A 218 16.12 24.18 -18.52
N PHE A 219 16.82 23.36 -19.30
CA PHE A 219 18.10 22.79 -18.90
C PHE A 219 19.14 23.90 -18.70
N LEU A 220 19.22 24.85 -19.64
CA LEU A 220 20.13 26.00 -19.55
C LEU A 220 19.83 26.86 -18.31
N LYS A 221 18.55 27.02 -17.94
CA LYS A 221 18.12 27.73 -16.73
C LYS A 221 18.27 26.91 -15.44
N ARG A 222 18.59 25.62 -15.50
CA ARG A 222 18.67 24.70 -14.36
C ARG A 222 17.41 24.67 -13.48
N GLN A 223 16.23 24.86 -14.07
CA GLN A 223 14.93 24.75 -13.39
C GLN A 223 14.17 23.49 -13.82
N ALA A 224 13.27 22.94 -12.99
CA ALA A 224 12.53 21.75 -13.41
C ALA A 224 11.43 22.09 -14.44
N CYS A 225 11.20 21.21 -15.42
CA CYS A 225 10.20 21.42 -16.48
C CYS A 225 8.79 21.66 -15.92
N TRP A 226 8.42 20.95 -14.86
CA TRP A 226 7.13 21.06 -14.20
C TRP A 226 6.94 22.38 -13.44
N GLN A 227 8.03 22.99 -12.94
CA GLN A 227 7.98 24.31 -12.30
C GLN A 227 7.69 25.41 -13.32
N GLN A 228 8.36 25.33 -14.48
CA GLN A 228 8.17 26.28 -15.58
C GLN A 228 6.93 25.99 -16.42
N LYS A 229 6.26 24.84 -16.20
CA LYS A 229 5.12 24.34 -16.99
C LYS A 229 5.41 24.33 -18.50
N ARG A 230 6.66 24.03 -18.84
CA ARG A 230 7.19 23.94 -20.20
C ARG A 230 8.17 22.77 -20.26
N GLY A 231 8.36 22.15 -21.41
CA GLY A 231 9.29 21.02 -21.54
C GLY A 231 9.13 20.29 -22.86
N CYS A 232 10.11 19.46 -23.23
CA CYS A 232 10.14 18.76 -24.51
C CYS A 232 8.91 17.87 -24.77
N TYR A 233 8.24 17.36 -23.74
CA TYR A 233 7.00 16.59 -23.90
C TYR A 233 5.72 17.44 -23.87
N CYS A 234 5.80 18.70 -23.46
CA CYS A 234 4.65 19.60 -23.36
C CYS A 234 4.60 20.62 -24.51
N GLU A 235 5.77 21.03 -25.00
CA GLU A 235 5.97 22.03 -26.04
C GLU A 235 6.80 21.42 -27.19
N GLU A 236 6.14 21.21 -28.34
CA GLU A 236 6.75 20.62 -29.54
C GLU A 236 7.85 21.51 -30.14
N ASP A 237 7.80 22.82 -29.89
CA ASP A 237 8.78 23.77 -30.40
C ASP A 237 10.18 23.54 -29.81
N ILE A 238 10.28 23.05 -28.58
CA ILE A 238 11.58 22.69 -27.96
C ILE A 238 12.19 21.49 -28.69
N VAL A 239 11.37 20.50 -29.04
CA VAL A 239 11.84 19.30 -29.75
C VAL A 239 12.20 19.64 -31.19
N SER A 240 11.38 20.43 -31.89
CA SER A 240 11.65 20.82 -33.27
C SER A 240 12.86 21.74 -33.40
N GLN A 241 13.06 22.68 -32.46
CA GLN A 241 14.28 23.50 -32.41
C GLN A 241 15.53 22.67 -32.14
N ALA A 242 15.44 21.69 -31.22
CA ALA A 242 16.56 20.79 -30.95
C ALA A 242 16.86 19.90 -32.17
N ALA A 243 15.84 19.34 -32.81
CA ALA A 243 16.00 18.51 -34.00
C ALA A 243 16.56 19.29 -35.19
N ALA A 244 16.04 20.50 -35.45
CA ALA A 244 16.53 21.36 -36.54
C ALA A 244 18.02 21.71 -36.38
N LYS A 245 18.47 21.97 -35.14
CA LYS A 245 19.89 22.25 -34.86
C LYS A 245 20.80 21.03 -35.01
N VAL A 246 20.31 19.84 -34.67
CA VAL A 246 21.10 18.59 -34.73
C VAL A 246 21.19 18.05 -36.15
N THR A 247 20.07 18.02 -36.89
CA THR A 247 20.01 17.40 -38.22
C THR A 247 20.39 18.38 -39.34
N GLY A 248 20.46 19.69 -39.07
CA GLY A 248 20.64 20.72 -40.10
C GLY A 248 19.46 20.84 -41.08
N GLN A 249 18.42 20.02 -40.91
CA GLN A 249 17.17 20.06 -41.65
C GLN A 249 16.06 20.50 -40.70
N SER A 250 15.32 21.56 -41.07
CA SER A 250 14.07 21.88 -40.40
C SER A 250 13.09 20.74 -40.66
N LEU A 251 12.78 19.94 -39.63
CA LEU A 251 11.66 19.01 -39.73
C LEU A 251 10.41 19.84 -40.04
N PRO A 252 9.69 19.56 -41.14
CA PRO A 252 8.42 20.21 -41.38
C PRO A 252 7.52 19.85 -40.21
N MET A 253 7.30 20.80 -39.30
CA MET A 253 6.27 20.71 -38.27
C MET A 253 5.02 20.25 -39.01
N ALA A 254 4.38 19.17 -38.57
CA ALA A 254 3.20 18.61 -39.23
C ALA A 254 2.21 19.75 -39.56
N GLY A 255 2.28 20.21 -40.81
CA GLY A 255 1.64 21.42 -41.27
C GLY A 255 0.18 21.12 -41.50
N GLY A 256 -0.58 21.04 -40.41
CA GLY A 256 -1.96 20.57 -40.45
C GLY A 256 -2.60 20.41 -39.08
N SER A 257 -2.29 21.26 -38.10
CA SER A 257 -2.97 21.23 -36.79
C SER A 257 -4.34 21.94 -36.79
N SER A 258 -4.82 22.45 -37.93
CA SER A 258 -6.17 23.00 -38.06
C SER A 258 -7.29 21.97 -37.84
N ARG A 259 -7.00 20.65 -37.78
CA ARG A 259 -8.02 19.62 -37.48
C ARG A 259 -8.32 19.39 -36.00
N PHE A 260 -7.52 19.91 -35.05
CA PHE A 260 -7.82 19.75 -33.62
C PHE A 260 -8.64 20.90 -33.02
N ALA A 261 -8.86 21.99 -33.77
CA ALA A 261 -9.63 23.14 -33.30
C ALA A 261 -11.16 22.94 -33.35
N ASN A 262 -11.67 21.82 -33.89
CA ASN A 262 -13.10 21.64 -34.17
C ASN A 262 -13.80 20.47 -33.45
N MET A 263 -13.18 19.83 -32.45
CA MET A 263 -13.85 18.74 -31.70
C MET A 263 -14.60 19.19 -30.43
N THR A 264 -14.62 20.48 -30.09
CA THR A 264 -15.40 21.00 -28.95
C THR A 264 -16.78 21.57 -29.33
N GLY A 265 -17.25 21.35 -30.56
CA GLY A 265 -18.46 21.97 -31.10
C GLY A 265 -19.66 21.06 -31.40
N ALA A 266 -19.59 19.75 -31.14
CA ALA A 266 -20.70 18.83 -31.40
C ALA A 266 -21.22 18.19 -30.10
N ALA A 267 -21.71 19.03 -29.21
CA ALA A 267 -22.67 18.64 -28.18
C ALA A 267 -23.98 19.32 -28.53
N ASN A 268 -24.79 18.67 -29.37
CA ASN A 268 -26.25 18.70 -29.32
C ASN A 268 -26.82 17.88 -30.50
N ASN A 269 -27.80 17.03 -30.13
CA ASN A 269 -28.70 16.25 -30.98
C ASN A 269 -28.07 15.05 -31.69
N ASP A 270 -28.23 13.88 -31.08
CA ASP A 270 -29.06 12.80 -31.64
C ASP A 270 -29.11 11.62 -30.66
N MET A 271 -30.13 11.62 -29.82
CA MET A 271 -30.66 10.40 -29.22
C MET A 271 -31.67 9.82 -30.21
N ASN A 272 -31.25 8.90 -31.08
CA ASN A 272 -32.12 7.82 -31.52
C ASN A 272 -31.37 6.70 -32.27
N ALA A 273 -31.89 5.49 -32.08
CA ALA A 273 -31.65 4.25 -32.83
C ALA A 273 -30.44 3.36 -32.45
N THR A 274 -30.77 2.40 -31.57
CA THR A 274 -30.59 0.93 -31.67
C THR A 274 -29.21 0.28 -31.90
N PRO A 275 -28.95 -0.89 -31.27
CA PRO A 275 -27.72 -1.65 -31.43
C PRO A 275 -27.82 -2.62 -32.61
N ASP A 276 -26.70 -2.90 -33.29
CA ASP A 276 -26.38 -4.25 -33.79
C ASP A 276 -24.94 -4.38 -34.31
N PRO A 277 -24.40 -5.62 -34.41
CA PRO A 277 -23.00 -5.90 -34.13
C PRO A 277 -22.16 -6.25 -35.36
N LEU A 278 -20.84 -6.22 -35.15
CA LEU A 278 -19.83 -7.12 -35.73
C LEU A 278 -20.10 -7.63 -37.16
N SER A 279 -19.55 -6.96 -38.18
CA SER A 279 -18.93 -7.65 -39.32
C SER A 279 -18.19 -6.67 -40.23
N SER A 280 -17.26 -7.23 -41.00
CA SER A 280 -16.63 -6.72 -42.22
C SER A 280 -15.30 -5.94 -42.09
N GLY A 281 -14.23 -6.70 -42.37
CA GLY A 281 -13.54 -6.50 -43.65
C GLY A 281 -12.38 -5.52 -43.67
N PHE A 282 -11.21 -5.98 -43.23
CA PHE A 282 -9.94 -5.36 -43.59
C PHE A 282 -9.66 -5.61 -45.08
N GLN A 283 -10.09 -4.70 -45.96
CA GLN A 283 -9.75 -4.73 -47.38
C GLN A 283 -8.30 -4.26 -47.58
N MET A 284 -7.45 -5.17 -48.06
CA MET A 284 -6.16 -4.80 -48.65
C MET A 284 -6.41 -4.09 -49.99
N ILE A 285 -6.08 -2.80 -50.04
CA ILE A 285 -5.94 -2.07 -51.29
C ILE A 285 -4.53 -2.33 -51.81
N GLY A 286 -4.42 -3.25 -52.77
CA GLY A 286 -3.31 -3.28 -53.70
C GLY A 286 -3.72 -2.53 -54.96
N VAL A 287 -2.91 -1.58 -55.43
CA VAL A 287 -2.85 -1.19 -56.84
C VAL A 287 -1.45 -0.68 -57.15
N GLY A 288 -0.73 -1.42 -57.98
CA GLY A 288 0.41 -0.88 -58.73
C GLY A 288 -0.09 -0.04 -59.90
N ALA A 289 0.61 1.04 -60.20
CA ALA A 289 0.51 1.71 -61.49
C ALA A 289 1.87 2.32 -61.84
N ALA A 290 2.35 1.91 -63.02
CA ALA A 290 3.57 2.42 -63.64
C ALA A 290 3.46 3.93 -63.90
N ALA A 291 4.54 4.66 -63.61
CA ALA A 291 4.66 6.07 -63.90
C ALA A 291 5.02 6.28 -65.39
N PRO A 292 4.34 7.19 -66.11
CA PRO A 292 4.77 7.61 -67.44
C PRO A 292 5.92 8.62 -67.33
N SER A 293 6.95 8.37 -68.12
CA SER A 293 8.06 9.27 -68.39
C SER A 293 7.60 10.39 -69.33
N GLY A 294 7.75 11.63 -68.92
CA GLY A 294 7.75 12.78 -69.82
C GLY A 294 6.83 13.91 -69.40
N MET A 295 7.41 15.01 -68.93
CA MET A 295 7.32 16.34 -69.55
C MET A 295 8.07 17.33 -68.64
N GLY A 296 9.01 18.06 -69.25
CA GLY A 296 9.66 19.20 -68.62
C GLY A 296 8.66 20.32 -68.37
N GLY A 297 8.77 20.99 -67.22
CA GLY A 297 7.93 22.13 -66.89
C GLY A 297 8.33 22.74 -65.55
N MET A 298 8.95 23.92 -65.62
CA MET A 298 9.10 24.95 -64.60
C MET A 298 9.36 24.48 -63.16
N THR A 299 10.61 24.64 -62.72
CA THR A 299 10.95 24.75 -61.30
C THR A 299 10.07 25.85 -60.67
N PRO A 300 9.22 25.54 -59.68
CA PRO A 300 8.45 26.57 -58.98
C PRO A 300 9.42 27.56 -58.33
N PRO A 301 9.08 28.87 -58.29
CA PRO A 301 9.90 29.87 -57.65
C PRO A 301 10.16 29.50 -56.18
N PRO A 302 11.33 29.83 -55.62
CA PRO A 302 11.63 29.56 -54.22
C PRO A 302 10.52 30.15 -53.34
N PRO A 303 9.96 29.36 -52.40
CA PRO A 303 8.88 29.84 -51.54
C PRO A 303 9.35 31.10 -50.82
N THR A 304 8.62 32.19 -51.02
CA THR A 304 8.90 33.47 -50.39
C THR A 304 8.82 33.30 -48.86
N LEU A 305 9.89 33.72 -48.18
CA LEU A 305 10.12 33.65 -46.72
C LEU A 305 9.06 34.35 -45.84
N SER A 306 7.97 34.89 -46.42
CA SER A 306 6.97 35.69 -45.70
C SER A 306 5.90 34.87 -44.97
N ASN A 307 5.81 33.56 -45.20
CA ASN A 307 4.86 32.67 -44.53
C ASN A 307 5.52 31.77 -43.48
N ALA A 308 6.40 32.34 -42.64
CA ALA A 308 6.85 31.62 -41.45
C ALA A 308 5.61 31.30 -40.60
N PRO A 309 5.35 30.01 -40.27
CA PRO A 309 4.17 29.61 -39.52
C PRO A 309 4.14 30.39 -38.20
N ARG A 310 3.06 31.14 -37.95
CA ARG A 310 2.89 31.88 -36.70
C ARG A 310 3.02 30.90 -35.54
N ARG A 311 3.92 31.22 -34.62
CA ARG A 311 4.11 30.46 -33.39
C ARG A 311 2.76 30.38 -32.67
N MET A 312 2.19 29.18 -32.55
CA MET A 312 0.99 28.98 -31.74
C MET A 312 1.35 29.20 -30.27
N GLU A 313 0.97 30.35 -29.74
CA GLU A 313 1.08 30.61 -28.30
C GLU A 313 -0.08 29.93 -27.58
N LEU A 314 0.20 28.77 -26.97
CA LEU A 314 -0.76 28.08 -26.11
C LEU A 314 -1.09 28.97 -24.90
N SER A 315 -2.39 29.09 -24.59
CA SER A 315 -2.86 29.77 -23.39
C SER A 315 -2.30 29.12 -22.12
N ALA A 316 -2.25 29.87 -21.01
CA ALA A 316 -1.75 29.35 -19.73
C ALA A 316 -2.55 28.12 -19.24
N GLY A 317 -3.86 28.07 -19.52
CA GLY A 317 -4.72 26.92 -19.21
C GLY A 317 -4.35 25.68 -20.01
N GLN A 318 -4.23 25.81 -21.34
CA GLN A 318 -3.84 24.71 -22.23
C GLN A 318 -2.43 24.18 -21.91
N LYS A 319 -1.48 25.06 -21.55
CA LYS A 319 -0.15 24.65 -21.09
C LYS A 319 -0.23 23.81 -19.81
N ARG A 320 -1.08 24.21 -18.87
CA ARG A 320 -1.30 23.45 -17.62
C ARG A 320 -1.90 22.08 -17.90
N GLU A 321 -2.85 21.99 -18.83
CA GLU A 321 -3.49 20.72 -19.21
C GLU A 321 -2.52 19.77 -19.92
N ARG A 322 -1.75 20.27 -20.91
CA ARG A 322 -0.67 19.49 -21.54
C ARG A 322 0.37 19.01 -20.50
N CYS A 323 0.78 19.89 -19.60
CA CYS A 323 1.72 19.53 -18.53
C CYS A 323 1.14 18.47 -17.59
N ARG A 324 -0.16 18.54 -17.27
CA ARG A 324 -0.84 17.51 -16.48
C ARG A 324 -0.83 16.16 -17.19
N ASN A 325 -0.94 16.12 -18.52
CA ASN A 325 -0.94 14.86 -19.29
C ASN A 325 0.46 14.37 -19.69
N CYS A 326 1.52 15.11 -19.32
CA CYS A 326 2.90 14.74 -19.61
C CYS A 326 3.33 13.50 -18.82
N VAL A 327 3.97 12.55 -19.50
CA VAL A 327 4.52 11.32 -18.90
C VAL A 327 5.49 11.64 -17.76
N ILE A 328 6.39 12.61 -17.94
CA ILE A 328 7.36 13.03 -16.90
C ILE A 328 6.64 13.53 -15.65
N TYR A 329 5.56 14.29 -15.82
CA TYR A 329 4.81 14.82 -14.70
C TYR A 329 4.05 13.71 -13.95
N ASN A 330 3.45 12.77 -14.68
CA ASN A 330 2.74 11.64 -14.08
C ASN A 330 3.67 10.69 -13.33
N GLU A 331 4.88 10.44 -13.83
CA GLU A 331 5.88 9.66 -13.08
C GLU A 331 6.28 10.34 -11.76
N HIS A 332 6.44 11.65 -11.77
CA HIS A 332 6.71 12.40 -10.54
C HIS A 332 5.59 12.30 -9.51
N GLN A 333 4.33 12.32 -9.98
CA GLN A 333 3.17 12.11 -9.12
C GLN A 333 3.11 10.68 -8.58
N ARG A 334 3.54 9.68 -9.37
CA ARG A 334 3.67 8.30 -8.91
C ARG A 334 4.73 8.15 -7.81
N GLU A 335 5.88 8.80 -7.95
CA GLU A 335 6.93 8.82 -6.91
C GLU A 335 6.44 9.48 -5.62
N LYS A 336 5.71 10.61 -5.72
CA LYS A 336 5.05 11.25 -4.57
C LYS A 336 4.05 10.31 -3.88
N TYR A 337 3.24 9.58 -4.65
CA TYR A 337 2.29 8.61 -4.12
C TYR A 337 3.01 7.50 -3.34
N GLN A 338 4.06 6.91 -3.92
CA GLN A 338 4.84 5.85 -3.28
C GLN A 338 5.48 6.32 -1.97
N LEU A 339 5.95 7.57 -1.91
CA LEU A 339 6.53 8.14 -0.69
C LEU A 339 5.48 8.44 0.38
N LEU A 340 4.29 8.92 0.00
CA LEU A 340 3.23 9.27 0.94
C LEU A 340 2.42 8.07 1.44
N LEU A 341 2.33 7.00 0.65
CA LEU A 341 1.56 5.79 0.96
C LEU A 341 1.84 5.20 2.36
N PRO A 342 3.10 4.88 2.75
CA PRO A 342 3.38 4.32 4.07
C PRO A 342 3.06 5.29 5.21
N VAL A 343 3.32 6.59 5.00
CA VAL A 343 3.05 7.64 5.99
C VAL A 343 1.55 7.74 6.27
N VAL A 344 0.73 7.71 5.21
CA VAL A 344 -0.73 7.79 5.31
C VAL A 344 -1.31 6.53 5.96
N LEU A 345 -0.79 5.34 5.63
CA LEU A 345 -1.23 4.09 6.25
C LEU A 345 -0.98 4.09 7.76
N ILE A 346 0.26 4.37 8.18
CA ILE A 346 0.64 4.42 9.60
C ILE A 346 -0.15 5.51 10.31
N GLY A 347 -0.21 6.71 9.73
CA GLY A 347 -0.96 7.85 10.28
C GLY A 347 -2.44 7.53 10.47
N THR A 348 -3.07 6.82 9.53
CA THR A 348 -4.48 6.43 9.63
C THR A 348 -4.71 5.42 10.75
N VAL A 349 -3.87 4.40 10.88
CA VAL A 349 -3.98 3.41 11.97
C VAL A 349 -3.82 4.07 13.33
N LEU A 350 -2.82 4.94 13.49
CA LEU A 350 -2.59 5.67 14.74
C LEU A 350 -3.75 6.61 15.08
N LEU A 351 -4.28 7.33 14.08
CA LEU A 351 -5.43 8.21 14.26
C LEU A 351 -6.68 7.43 14.66
N CYS A 352 -6.98 6.32 13.97
CA CYS A 352 -8.11 5.45 14.32
C CYS A 352 -7.97 4.87 15.73
N GLY A 353 -6.77 4.44 16.12
CA GLY A 353 -6.50 3.96 17.48
C GLY A 353 -6.72 5.04 18.54
N TYR A 354 -6.26 6.26 18.30
CA TYR A 354 -6.49 7.39 19.19
C TYR A 354 -7.98 7.75 19.32
N VAL A 355 -8.69 7.84 18.20
CA VAL A 355 -10.13 8.13 18.18
C VAL A 355 -10.92 7.01 18.86
N ALA A 356 -10.56 5.74 18.64
CA ALA A 356 -11.18 4.60 19.31
C ALA A 356 -11.04 4.68 20.83
N MET A 357 -9.86 5.04 21.32
CA MET A 357 -9.60 5.20 22.76
C MET A 357 -10.45 6.33 23.36
N GLN A 358 -10.55 7.48 22.67
CA GLN A 358 -11.41 8.60 23.08
C GLN A 358 -12.90 8.26 22.99
N PHE A 359 -13.29 7.46 22.00
CA PHE A 359 -14.67 7.02 21.86
C PHE A 359 -15.08 6.13 23.02
N GLN A 360 -14.22 5.24 23.50
CA GLN A 360 -14.53 4.39 24.66
C GLN A 360 -14.74 5.20 25.95
N THR A 361 -13.92 6.22 26.19
CA THR A 361 -14.08 7.09 27.37
C THR A 361 -15.35 7.92 27.30
N ASN A 362 -15.76 8.35 26.11
CA ASN A 362 -16.95 9.16 25.92
C ASN A 362 -18.23 8.31 25.84
N ALA A 363 -18.17 7.10 25.28
CA ALA A 363 -19.31 6.20 25.17
C ALA A 363 -19.83 5.78 26.55
N THR A 364 -18.95 5.53 27.52
CA THR A 364 -19.36 5.23 28.90
C THR A 364 -20.06 6.44 29.56
N ALA A 365 -19.62 7.66 29.27
CA ALA A 365 -20.29 8.88 29.72
C ALA A 365 -21.68 9.05 29.08
N VAL A 366 -21.83 8.72 27.80
CA VAL A 366 -23.12 8.77 27.10
C VAL A 366 -24.08 7.69 27.61
N VAL A 367 -23.61 6.45 27.76
CA VAL A 367 -24.42 5.34 28.28
C VAL A 367 -24.89 5.62 29.70
N SER A 368 -24.01 6.10 30.60
CA SER A 368 -24.42 6.50 31.95
C SER A 368 -25.41 7.68 31.95
N GLY A 369 -25.29 8.62 31.00
CA GLY A 369 -26.28 9.67 30.78
C GLY A 369 -27.65 9.11 30.39
N ILE A 370 -27.68 8.15 29.47
CA ILE A 370 -28.92 7.46 29.06
C ILE A 370 -29.51 6.67 30.22
N GLU A 371 -28.71 5.95 31.01
CA GLU A 371 -29.17 5.24 32.20
C GLU A 371 -29.80 6.19 33.23
N MET A 372 -29.24 7.39 33.43
CA MET A 372 -29.86 8.40 34.30
C MET A 372 -31.22 8.87 33.78
N ILE A 373 -31.36 9.05 32.47
CA ILE A 373 -32.64 9.44 31.84
C ILE A 373 -33.66 8.30 31.96
N VAL A 374 -33.27 7.07 31.60
CA VAL A 374 -34.15 5.89 31.64
C VAL A 374 -34.60 5.60 33.07
N ASN A 375 -33.70 5.68 34.06
CA ASN A 375 -34.07 5.52 35.47
C ASN A 375 -35.04 6.59 35.95
N ARG A 376 -34.98 7.81 35.40
CA ARG A 376 -35.94 8.88 35.73
C ARG A 376 -37.32 8.68 35.11
N PHE A 377 -37.41 7.94 34.01
CA PHE A 377 -38.67 7.64 33.31
C PHE A 377 -39.20 6.21 33.54
N SER A 378 -38.44 5.36 34.25
CA SER A 378 -38.89 4.02 34.63
C SER A 378 -39.96 4.14 35.71
N PHE A 379 -41.20 3.77 35.38
CA PHE A 379 -42.35 3.77 36.30
C PHE A 379 -42.37 2.56 37.24
N LEU A 380 -41.32 1.75 37.30
CA LEU A 380 -41.25 0.58 38.17
C LEU A 380 -40.86 1.02 39.60
N PRO A 381 -41.74 0.87 40.60
CA PRO A 381 -41.41 1.12 42.00
C PRO A 381 -40.57 -0.03 42.54
N GLY A 382 -39.26 0.01 42.25
CA GLY A 382 -38.29 -0.94 42.79
C GLY A 382 -36.89 -0.36 42.65
N ASN A 383 -36.09 -0.40 43.71
CA ASN A 383 -34.69 0.07 43.72
C ASN A 383 -33.76 -0.80 42.84
N ASP A 384 -34.29 -1.71 42.04
CA ASP A 384 -33.54 -2.53 41.11
C ASP A 384 -33.16 -1.68 39.91
N LYS A 385 -31.94 -1.14 39.96
CA LYS A 385 -31.32 -0.42 38.85
C LYS A 385 -31.35 -1.33 37.62
N VAL A 386 -32.16 -0.96 36.64
CA VAL A 386 -32.15 -1.60 35.33
C VAL A 386 -30.81 -1.25 34.68
N THR A 387 -29.83 -2.13 34.85
CA THR A 387 -28.56 -2.03 34.13
C THR A 387 -28.82 -2.40 32.68
N VAL A 388 -28.77 -1.42 31.80
CA VAL A 388 -28.77 -1.67 30.35
C VAL A 388 -27.48 -2.44 30.09
N GLY A 389 -27.60 -3.72 29.72
CA GLY A 389 -26.49 -4.66 29.70
C GLY A 389 -25.22 -4.05 29.10
N ASN A 390 -24.14 -4.03 29.88
CA ASN A 390 -22.85 -3.52 29.45
C ASN A 390 -22.49 -4.13 28.10
N SER A 391 -22.52 -3.32 27.05
CA SER A 391 -22.14 -3.76 25.71
C SER A 391 -20.75 -4.39 25.80
N SER A 392 -20.63 -5.66 25.41
CA SER A 392 -19.37 -6.38 25.45
C SER A 392 -18.28 -5.54 24.76
N SER A 393 -17.22 -5.22 25.51
CA SER A 393 -16.09 -4.42 25.03
C SER A 393 -15.49 -4.99 23.74
N THR A 394 -15.54 -6.31 23.57
CA THR A 394 -15.12 -7.04 22.37
C THR A 394 -15.92 -6.65 21.13
N VAL A 395 -17.25 -6.54 21.24
CA VAL A 395 -18.12 -6.15 20.12
C VAL A 395 -17.77 -4.73 19.68
N ALA A 396 -17.54 -3.82 20.63
CA ALA A 396 -17.08 -2.47 20.33
C ALA A 396 -15.73 -2.49 19.59
N TRP A 397 -14.75 -3.29 20.05
CA TRP A 397 -13.46 -3.44 19.37
C TRP A 397 -13.58 -4.04 17.96
N PHE A 398 -14.50 -4.97 17.75
CA PHE A 398 -14.77 -5.52 16.42
C PHE A 398 -15.30 -4.43 15.47
N PHE A 399 -16.29 -3.64 15.91
CA PHE A 399 -16.80 -2.53 15.11
C PHE A 399 -15.73 -1.46 14.85
N ILE A 400 -14.89 -1.16 15.84
CA ILE A 400 -13.75 -0.24 15.69
C ILE A 400 -12.76 -0.78 14.65
N GLY A 401 -12.44 -2.07 14.69
CA GLY A 401 -11.57 -2.72 13.72
C GLY A 401 -12.15 -2.65 12.30
N ALA A 402 -13.42 -3.00 12.13
CA ALA A 402 -14.12 -2.91 10.85
C ALA A 402 -14.16 -1.46 10.31
N ALA A 403 -14.50 -0.50 11.18
CA ALA A 403 -14.48 0.93 10.84
C ALA A 403 -13.08 1.40 10.44
N THR A 404 -12.03 0.93 11.12
CA THR A 404 -10.63 1.26 10.80
C THR A 404 -10.26 0.80 9.39
N ILE A 405 -10.67 -0.41 8.99
CA ILE A 405 -10.42 -0.92 7.63
C ILE A 405 -11.12 -0.06 6.58
N VAL A 406 -12.39 0.33 6.82
CA VAL A 406 -13.15 1.19 5.91
C VAL A 406 -12.51 2.58 5.81
N ILE A 407 -12.15 3.19 6.94
CA ILE A 407 -11.48 4.50 6.98
C ILE A 407 -10.16 4.43 6.22
N MET A 408 -9.34 3.41 6.49
CA MET A 408 -8.07 3.21 5.77
C MET A 408 -8.27 3.12 4.26
N SER A 409 -9.25 2.35 3.80
CA SER A 409 -9.60 2.26 2.38
C SER A 409 -9.98 3.63 1.79
N LYS A 410 -10.77 4.43 2.51
CA LYS A 410 -11.17 5.78 2.06
C LYS A 410 -10.03 6.78 2.07
N THR A 411 -9.13 6.72 3.05
CA THR A 411 -7.94 7.59 3.08
C THR A 411 -7.00 7.28 1.92
N LEU A 412 -6.85 6.01 1.53
CA LEU A 412 -6.07 5.64 0.35
C LEU A 412 -6.71 6.16 -0.96
N GLN A 413 -8.03 6.03 -1.11
CA GLN A 413 -8.75 6.61 -2.24
C GLN A 413 -8.61 8.13 -2.30
N LEU A 414 -8.66 8.80 -1.14
CA LEU A 414 -8.46 10.24 -1.04
C LEU A 414 -7.03 10.63 -1.43
N LEU A 415 -6.03 9.88 -0.98
CA LEU A 415 -4.63 10.09 -1.36
C LEU A 415 -4.43 9.96 -2.88
N GLU A 416 -4.96 8.90 -3.47
CA GLU A 416 -4.93 8.67 -4.92
C GLU A 416 -5.59 9.84 -5.67
N TRP A 417 -6.76 10.28 -5.22
CA TRP A 417 -7.48 11.40 -5.81
C TRP A 417 -6.69 12.72 -5.69
N CYS A 418 -6.14 13.03 -4.53
CA CYS A 418 -5.30 14.21 -4.31
C CYS A 418 -4.08 14.24 -5.26
N ILE A 419 -3.41 13.10 -5.42
CA ILE A 419 -2.17 13.01 -6.19
C ILE A 419 -2.43 12.94 -7.70
N PHE A 420 -3.36 12.10 -8.16
CA PHE A 420 -3.54 11.88 -9.60
C PHE A 420 -4.64 12.75 -10.24
N LYS A 421 -5.69 13.12 -9.49
CA LYS A 421 -6.79 13.95 -10.01
C LYS A 421 -6.54 15.44 -9.75
N ILE A 422 -6.26 15.82 -8.50
CA ILE A 422 -5.95 17.24 -8.20
C ILE A 422 -4.53 17.59 -8.68
N LYS A 423 -3.60 16.63 -8.67
CA LYS A 423 -2.20 16.85 -9.11
C LYS A 423 -1.51 17.92 -8.25
N ILE A 424 -1.59 17.72 -6.92
CA ILE A 424 -0.92 18.55 -5.89
C ILE A 424 0.60 18.37 -5.93
#